data_AF-A0A7S2GE16-F1
#
_entry.id   AF-A0A7S2GE16-F1
#
_cell.length_a   1.000
_cell.length_b   1.000
_cell.length_c   1.000
_cell.angle_alpha   90.00
_cell.angle_beta   90.00
_cell.angle_gamma   90.00
#
_symmetry.space_group_name_H-M   'P 1'
#
loop_
_entity.id
_entity.type
_entity.pdbx_description
1 polymer ?
#
loop_
_entity_poly.entity_id
_entity_poly.type
_entity_poly.pdbx_seq_one_letter_code
_entity_poly.pdbx_strand_id
1 'polypeptide(L)'
;KLRAPCCGELFSCRFCHDAAKSDSETDAQKKHQMNRHNVKTVVCSICQVEQPAGHSCSSCGVRFGEYFCGVCNLFDDDLSKQQFHCDKCGICRVGGRNKFFHCDTCGACYSIELRNNHVCVPNSMQRDCPICYEYLFDSLEAPQVLRCGHTIHRKCLESYSAHGGYTCPLCNQSVCDMQAAWSYLDEEIRQTPMPEDYVHTRVAILCNDCHEKGHSAFHALGLKCESCGSYNTRRA
;
A
#
# COMPACT_ATOMS: atom_id res chain seq x y z
N LYS A 1 19.65 -17.02 15.45
CA LYS A 1 20.00 -16.35 14.18
C LYS A 1 19.55 -17.20 13.00
N LEU A 2 19.06 -16.61 11.93
CA LEU A 2 18.74 -17.27 10.67
C LEU A 2 20.01 -17.45 9.84
N ARG A 3 20.16 -18.59 9.16
CA ARG A 3 21.14 -18.73 8.08
C ARG A 3 20.49 -18.29 6.78
N ALA A 4 21.01 -17.20 6.21
CA ALA A 4 20.49 -16.62 4.98
C ALA A 4 20.78 -17.56 3.80
N PRO A 5 19.77 -18.09 3.09
CA PRO A 5 19.99 -19.04 1.99
C PRO A 5 20.73 -18.45 0.79
N CYS A 6 20.63 -17.13 0.60
CA CYS A 6 21.21 -16.39 -0.51
C CYS A 6 22.73 -16.23 -0.41
N CYS A 7 23.26 -16.05 0.80
CA CYS A 7 24.69 -15.75 1.03
C CYS A 7 25.36 -16.63 2.10
N GLY A 8 24.60 -17.47 2.81
CA GLY A 8 25.09 -18.35 3.87
C GLY A 8 25.38 -17.65 5.21
N GLU A 9 25.29 -16.32 5.27
CA GLU A 9 25.60 -15.52 6.45
C GLU A 9 24.50 -15.59 7.53
N LEU A 10 24.85 -15.23 8.77
CA LEU A 10 23.96 -15.33 9.93
C LEU A 10 23.40 -13.98 10.34
N PHE A 11 22.08 -13.86 10.37
CA PHE A 11 21.37 -12.63 10.78
C PHE A 11 20.35 -12.91 11.89
N SER A 12 20.01 -11.90 12.68
CA SER A 12 18.95 -12.00 13.71
C SER A 12 17.58 -12.21 13.07
N CYS A 13 17.29 -11.50 11.98
CA CYS A 13 16.04 -11.62 11.21
C CYS A 13 16.28 -11.24 9.74
N ARG A 14 15.25 -11.41 8.89
CA ARG A 14 15.33 -11.00 7.48
C ARG A 14 15.59 -9.51 7.29
N PHE A 15 15.01 -8.67 8.14
CA PHE A 15 15.12 -7.22 7.99
C PHE A 15 16.53 -6.75 8.32
N CYS A 16 17.19 -7.36 9.31
CA CYS A 16 18.60 -7.09 9.57
C CYS A 16 19.50 -7.59 8.44
N HIS A 17 19.14 -8.68 7.76
CA HIS A 17 19.80 -9.09 6.53
C HIS A 17 19.62 -8.04 5.44
N ASP A 18 18.38 -7.68 5.10
CA ASP A 18 18.06 -6.76 4.00
C ASP A 18 18.64 -5.35 4.26
N ALA A 19 18.62 -4.86 5.49
CA ALA A 19 19.27 -3.61 5.87
C ALA A 19 20.78 -3.62 5.58
N ALA A 20 21.46 -4.75 5.82
CA ALA A 20 22.90 -4.90 5.62
C ALA A 20 23.29 -5.25 4.18
N LYS A 21 22.48 -6.07 3.48
CA LYS A 21 22.80 -6.67 2.18
C LYS A 21 22.02 -6.09 1.01
N SER A 22 21.01 -5.27 1.26
CA SER A 22 20.27 -4.51 0.26
C SER A 22 20.43 -3.01 0.49
N ASP A 23 20.06 -2.52 1.67
CA ASP A 23 19.84 -1.08 1.84
C ASP A 23 21.17 -0.31 2.04
N SER A 24 22.10 -0.90 2.80
CA SER A 24 23.43 -0.34 3.06
C SER A 24 24.51 -0.79 2.08
N GLU A 25 24.20 -1.74 1.18
CA GLU A 25 25.15 -2.28 0.21
C GLU A 25 25.23 -1.36 -1.02
N THR A 26 26.45 -0.93 -1.35
CA THR A 26 26.72 -0.03 -2.49
C THR A 26 27.17 -0.81 -3.73
N ASP A 27 27.72 -2.01 -3.55
CA ASP A 27 28.09 -2.91 -4.63
C ASP A 27 26.83 -3.58 -5.21
N ALA A 28 26.42 -3.12 -6.39
CA ALA A 28 25.22 -3.63 -7.07
C ALA A 28 25.24 -5.15 -7.30
N GLN A 29 26.41 -5.78 -7.41
CA GLN A 29 26.50 -7.24 -7.58
C GLN A 29 26.25 -8.02 -6.28
N LYS A 30 26.49 -7.38 -5.13
CA LYS A 30 26.26 -7.96 -3.80
C LYS A 30 24.90 -7.59 -3.24
N LYS A 31 24.22 -6.61 -3.83
CA LYS A 31 22.91 -6.15 -3.37
C LYS A 31 21.86 -7.23 -3.56
N HIS A 32 21.27 -7.72 -2.47
CA HIS A 32 20.20 -8.72 -2.53
C HIS A 32 19.33 -8.73 -1.27
N GLN A 33 18.12 -9.29 -1.40
CA GLN A 33 17.18 -9.51 -0.31
C GLN A 33 17.03 -10.99 0.01
N MET A 34 16.72 -11.30 1.26
CA MET A 34 16.53 -12.68 1.72
C MET A 34 15.09 -13.13 1.55
N ASN A 35 14.89 -14.22 0.81
CA ASN A 35 13.58 -14.89 0.78
C ASN A 35 13.34 -15.68 2.06
N ARG A 36 12.36 -15.23 2.85
CA ARG A 36 11.96 -15.81 4.15
C ARG A 36 11.54 -17.28 4.07
N HIS A 37 10.96 -17.72 2.96
CA HIS A 37 10.45 -19.08 2.78
C HIS A 37 11.57 -20.10 2.49
N ASN A 38 12.72 -19.62 2.02
CA ASN A 38 13.85 -20.48 1.70
C ASN A 38 14.73 -20.77 2.93
N VAL A 39 14.49 -20.10 4.06
CA VAL A 39 15.25 -20.31 5.29
C VAL A 39 14.96 -21.73 5.80
N LYS A 40 16.02 -22.55 5.90
CA LYS A 40 15.94 -23.94 6.36
C LYS A 40 16.58 -24.16 7.72
N THR A 41 17.63 -23.39 8.05
CA THR A 41 18.40 -23.58 9.27
C THR A 41 18.51 -22.31 10.09
N VAL A 42 18.60 -22.51 11.40
CA VAL A 42 18.82 -21.47 12.40
C VAL A 42 19.95 -21.90 13.32
N VAL A 43 20.69 -20.92 13.84
CA VAL A 43 21.76 -21.12 14.83
C VAL A 43 21.30 -20.52 16.15
N CYS A 44 21.32 -21.32 17.21
CA CYS A 44 20.94 -20.88 18.55
C CYS A 44 21.94 -19.83 19.07
N SER A 45 21.44 -18.66 19.48
CA SER A 45 22.31 -17.60 20.00
C SER A 45 22.94 -17.92 21.37
N ILE A 46 22.41 -18.90 22.10
CA ILE A 46 22.89 -19.29 23.44
C ILE A 46 23.94 -20.39 23.35
N CYS A 47 23.58 -21.54 22.77
CA CYS A 47 24.45 -22.72 22.74
C CYS A 47 25.12 -22.98 21.38
N GLN A 48 24.92 -22.09 20.39
CA GLN A 48 25.53 -22.15 19.05
C GLN A 48 25.22 -23.41 18.22
N VAL A 49 24.24 -24.23 18.63
CA VAL A 49 23.81 -25.37 17.82
C VAL A 49 23.14 -24.86 16.54
N GLU A 50 23.56 -25.41 15.39
CA GLU A 50 22.85 -25.25 14.13
C GLU A 50 21.81 -26.37 13.99
N GLN A 51 20.60 -26.01 13.59
CA GLN A 51 19.47 -26.93 13.51
C GLN A 51 18.48 -26.49 12.43
N PRO A 52 17.55 -27.38 12.01
CA PRO A 52 16.40 -26.97 11.22
C PRO A 52 15.61 -25.85 11.91
N ALA A 53 15.05 -24.94 11.11
CA ALA A 53 14.20 -23.87 11.62
C ALA A 53 13.01 -24.45 12.39
N GLY A 54 12.85 -24.02 13.63
CA GLY A 54 11.85 -24.51 14.56
C GLY A 54 11.70 -23.57 15.74
N HIS A 55 10.67 -23.75 16.55
CA HIS A 55 10.31 -22.80 17.62
C HIS A 55 11.37 -22.71 18.72
N SER A 56 12.02 -23.83 19.03
CA SER A 56 12.97 -23.93 20.15
C SER A 56 14.27 -24.59 19.73
N CYS A 57 15.31 -24.31 20.50
CA CYS A 57 16.59 -24.95 20.38
C CYS A 57 16.49 -26.45 20.70
N SER A 58 16.97 -27.32 19.82
CA SER A 58 16.95 -28.78 20.02
C SER A 58 17.94 -29.26 21.10
N SER A 59 18.96 -28.44 21.40
CA SER A 59 20.01 -28.78 22.37
C SER A 59 19.71 -28.22 23.78
N CYS A 60 19.49 -26.91 23.89
CA CYS A 60 19.28 -26.24 25.20
C CYS A 60 17.82 -25.92 25.52
N GLY A 61 16.87 -26.22 24.63
CA GLY A 61 15.44 -26.04 24.87
C GLY A 61 14.93 -24.60 24.84
N VAL A 62 15.80 -23.59 24.73
CA VAL A 62 15.38 -22.17 24.69
C VAL A 62 14.44 -21.91 23.52
N ARG A 63 13.36 -21.17 23.75
CA ARG A 63 12.46 -20.68 22.70
C ARG A 63 13.14 -19.51 21.96
N PHE A 64 13.09 -19.51 20.63
CA PHE A 64 13.67 -18.44 19.82
C PHE A 64 12.77 -17.21 19.69
N GLY A 65 11.49 -17.35 20.04
CA GLY A 65 10.50 -16.29 20.06
C GLY A 65 9.22 -16.79 20.70
N GLU A 66 8.46 -15.94 21.39
CA GLU A 66 7.14 -16.36 21.90
C GLU A 66 6.15 -16.69 20.77
N TYR A 67 6.11 -15.85 19.74
CA TYR A 67 5.45 -16.15 18.47
C TYR A 67 6.45 -16.78 17.49
N PHE A 68 6.04 -17.90 16.88
CA PHE A 68 6.78 -18.57 15.81
C PHE A 68 5.86 -18.89 14.63
N CYS A 69 6.32 -18.56 13.43
CA CYS A 69 5.70 -19.02 12.19
C CYS A 69 6.73 -19.76 11.34
N GLY A 70 6.55 -21.08 11.18
CA GLY A 70 7.45 -21.93 10.38
C GLY A 70 7.38 -21.67 8.88
N VAL A 71 6.25 -21.19 8.36
CA VAL A 71 6.12 -20.85 6.93
C VAL A 71 6.96 -19.61 6.57
N CYS A 72 6.95 -18.61 7.47
CA CYS A 72 7.64 -17.34 7.26
C CYS A 72 9.03 -17.29 7.91
N ASN A 73 9.40 -18.30 8.71
CA ASN A 73 10.57 -18.28 9.59
C ASN A 73 10.65 -17.00 10.46
N LEU A 74 9.50 -16.58 10.99
CA LEU A 74 9.36 -15.39 11.84
C LEU A 74 9.37 -15.80 13.31
N PHE A 75 10.22 -15.12 14.09
CA PHE A 75 10.38 -15.25 15.53
C PHE A 75 10.18 -13.85 16.14
N ASP A 76 9.25 -13.71 17.08
CA ASP A 76 8.95 -12.42 17.72
C ASP A 76 8.48 -12.67 19.16
N ASP A 77 9.07 -11.97 20.12
CA ASP A 77 8.70 -12.10 21.54
C ASP A 77 7.50 -11.20 21.91
N ASP A 78 7.21 -10.18 21.10
CA ASP A 78 6.17 -9.22 21.39
C ASP A 78 4.80 -9.71 20.93
N LEU A 79 4.09 -10.42 21.80
CA LEU A 79 2.74 -10.91 21.55
C LEU A 79 1.68 -9.80 21.47
N SER A 80 1.99 -8.57 21.91
CA SER A 80 1.03 -7.45 21.87
C SER A 80 0.69 -7.04 20.44
N LYS A 81 1.62 -7.29 19.49
CA LYS A 81 1.42 -7.10 18.04
C LYS A 81 0.37 -8.04 17.47
N GLN A 82 -0.01 -9.12 18.15
CA GLN A 82 -1.02 -10.09 17.72
C GLN A 82 -0.77 -10.59 16.28
N GLN A 83 0.43 -11.13 16.06
CA GLN A 83 0.86 -11.66 14.78
C GLN A 83 -0.02 -12.85 14.38
N PHE A 84 -0.29 -12.99 13.09
CA PHE A 84 -0.94 -14.17 12.54
C PHE A 84 -0.50 -14.43 11.11
N HIS A 85 -0.41 -15.70 10.71
CA HIS A 85 -0.13 -16.09 9.33
C HIS A 85 -1.41 -16.09 8.49
N CYS A 86 -1.41 -15.47 7.32
CA CYS A 86 -2.50 -15.64 6.36
C CYS A 86 -2.06 -16.61 5.26
N ASP A 87 -2.64 -17.81 5.24
CA ASP A 87 -2.25 -18.87 4.29
C ASP A 87 -2.44 -18.44 2.84
N LYS A 88 -3.52 -17.70 2.55
CA LYS A 88 -3.81 -17.17 1.21
C LYS A 88 -2.80 -16.12 0.74
N CYS A 89 -2.26 -15.33 1.67
CA CYS A 89 -1.21 -14.35 1.36
C CYS A 89 0.19 -14.96 1.41
N GLY A 90 0.38 -16.08 2.09
CA GLY A 90 1.68 -16.68 2.37
C GLY A 90 2.56 -15.86 3.33
N ILE A 91 2.04 -14.83 4.01
CA ILE A 91 2.83 -13.97 4.89
C ILE A 91 2.16 -13.71 6.24
N CYS A 92 2.97 -13.42 7.26
CA CYS A 92 2.50 -12.97 8.56
C CYS A 92 2.03 -11.52 8.49
N ARG A 93 0.91 -11.23 9.15
CA ARG A 93 0.36 -9.89 9.40
C ARG A 93 0.32 -9.63 10.90
N VAL A 94 0.11 -8.38 11.28
CA VAL A 94 0.03 -7.92 12.68
C VAL A 94 -1.30 -7.22 12.92
N GLY A 95 -1.75 -7.17 14.18
CA GLY A 95 -3.00 -6.52 14.61
C GLY A 95 -4.15 -7.47 14.97
N GLY A 96 -3.91 -8.79 14.92
CA GLY A 96 -4.85 -9.82 15.34
C GLY A 96 -5.74 -10.35 14.23
N ARG A 97 -5.81 -11.69 14.08
CA ARG A 97 -6.57 -12.37 13.01
C ARG A 97 -8.02 -11.92 12.91
N ASN A 98 -8.66 -11.65 14.04
CA ASN A 98 -10.07 -11.25 14.13
C ASN A 98 -10.35 -9.83 13.58
N LYS A 99 -9.33 -8.99 13.42
CA LYS A 99 -9.49 -7.63 12.87
C LYS A 99 -9.26 -7.57 11.36
N PHE A 100 -8.89 -8.69 10.74
CA PHE A 100 -8.60 -8.74 9.31
C PHE A 100 -9.42 -9.81 8.61
N PHE A 101 -9.70 -9.57 7.32
CA PHE A 101 -10.20 -10.59 6.41
C PHE A 101 -9.33 -10.61 5.14
N HIS A 102 -9.26 -11.75 4.47
CA HIS A 102 -8.65 -11.85 3.16
C HIS A 102 -9.72 -11.67 2.08
N CYS A 103 -9.48 -10.76 1.14
CA CYS A 103 -10.31 -10.58 -0.05
C CYS A 103 -9.68 -11.36 -1.21
N ASP A 104 -10.34 -12.43 -1.65
CA ASP A 104 -9.81 -13.32 -2.70
C ASP A 104 -9.65 -12.61 -4.04
N THR A 105 -10.59 -11.73 -4.39
CA THR A 105 -10.52 -10.95 -5.64
C THR A 105 -9.35 -9.96 -5.61
N CYS A 106 -9.15 -9.24 -4.51
CA CYS A 106 -8.02 -8.31 -4.40
C CYS A 106 -6.68 -9.04 -4.17
N GLY A 107 -6.72 -10.29 -3.71
CA GLY A 107 -5.54 -11.06 -3.31
C GLY A 107 -4.82 -10.47 -2.10
N ALA A 108 -5.54 -9.86 -1.15
CA ALA A 108 -4.94 -9.11 -0.04
C ALA A 108 -5.75 -9.19 1.28
N CYS A 109 -5.06 -8.98 2.40
CA CYS A 109 -5.69 -8.83 3.71
C CYS A 109 -6.02 -7.36 4.01
N TYR A 110 -7.25 -7.12 4.45
CA TYR A 110 -7.75 -5.80 4.85
C TYR A 110 -8.34 -5.83 6.26
N SER A 111 -8.46 -4.65 6.88
CA SER A 111 -9.28 -4.45 8.08
C SER A 111 -10.72 -4.91 7.82
N ILE A 112 -11.36 -5.54 8.80
CA ILE A 112 -12.78 -5.93 8.74
C ILE A 112 -13.73 -4.76 8.42
N GLU A 113 -13.32 -3.51 8.68
CA GLU A 113 -14.06 -2.30 8.32
C GLU A 113 -14.23 -2.11 6.80
N LEU A 114 -13.30 -2.67 6.01
CA LEU A 114 -13.35 -2.63 4.55
C LEU A 114 -14.17 -3.79 3.95
N ARG A 115 -14.69 -4.68 4.78
CA ARG A 115 -15.45 -5.84 4.31
C ARG A 115 -16.74 -5.37 3.63
N ASN A 116 -16.90 -5.72 2.36
CA ASN A 116 -18.03 -5.32 1.51
C ASN A 116 -18.18 -3.80 1.27
N ASN A 117 -17.16 -3.00 1.60
CA ASN A 117 -17.22 -1.54 1.46
C ASN A 117 -16.08 -0.95 0.61
N HIS A 118 -15.07 -1.76 0.25
CA HIS A 118 -14.00 -1.31 -0.63
C HIS A 118 -14.35 -1.53 -2.10
N VAL A 119 -13.84 -0.66 -2.98
CA VAL A 119 -13.85 -0.90 -4.43
C VAL A 119 -12.89 -2.04 -4.71
N CYS A 120 -13.46 -3.18 -5.09
CA CYS A 120 -12.74 -4.43 -5.25
C CYS A 120 -12.08 -4.47 -6.64
N VAL A 121 -10.78 -4.18 -6.69
CA VAL A 121 -9.98 -4.22 -7.92
C VAL A 121 -9.07 -5.45 -7.87
N PRO A 122 -9.09 -6.33 -8.90
CA PRO A 122 -8.23 -7.50 -8.93
C PRO A 122 -6.76 -7.15 -8.71
N ASN A 123 -6.10 -7.88 -7.81
CA ASN A 123 -4.67 -7.73 -7.54
C ASN A 123 -4.23 -6.29 -7.23
N SER A 124 -5.08 -5.50 -6.57
CA SER A 124 -4.85 -4.06 -6.31
C SER A 124 -3.53 -3.75 -5.59
N MET A 125 -3.01 -4.72 -4.82
CA MET A 125 -1.74 -4.64 -4.08
C MET A 125 -0.58 -5.37 -4.75
N GLN A 126 -0.79 -6.15 -5.81
CA GLN A 126 0.30 -6.88 -6.50
C GLN A 126 0.93 -5.99 -7.59
N ARG A 127 1.39 -4.82 -7.16
CA ARG A 127 2.02 -3.82 -8.01
C ARG A 127 2.91 -2.91 -7.18
N ASP A 128 3.74 -2.13 -7.85
CA ASP A 128 4.57 -1.13 -7.21
C ASP A 128 3.77 0.14 -6.92
N CYS A 129 4.12 0.80 -5.82
CA CYS A 129 3.63 2.13 -5.50
C CYS A 129 4.01 3.11 -6.61
N PRO A 130 3.07 3.87 -7.22
CA PRO A 130 3.38 4.78 -8.32
C PRO A 130 4.23 5.99 -7.92
N ILE A 131 4.51 6.16 -6.62
CA ILE A 131 5.28 7.29 -6.08
C ILE A 131 6.71 6.86 -5.76
N CYS A 132 6.90 5.80 -4.98
CA CYS A 132 8.24 5.34 -4.57
C CYS A 132 8.76 4.12 -5.36
N TYR A 133 7.94 3.51 -6.21
CA TYR A 133 8.26 2.30 -6.99
C TYR A 133 8.62 1.06 -6.16
N GLU A 134 8.27 1.05 -4.88
CA GLU A 134 8.39 -0.13 -4.03
C GLU A 134 7.13 -1.00 -4.11
N TYR A 135 7.33 -2.31 -4.05
CA TYR A 135 6.25 -3.30 -4.15
C TYR A 135 5.31 -3.23 -2.95
N LEU A 136 3.99 -3.11 -3.19
CA LEU A 136 3.02 -2.81 -2.13
C LEU A 136 2.69 -4.00 -1.21
N PHE A 137 2.77 -5.24 -1.71
CA PHE A 137 2.15 -6.38 -1.04
C PHE A 137 2.86 -6.80 0.26
N ASP A 138 4.20 -6.85 0.22
CA ASP A 138 5.05 -7.30 1.33
C ASP A 138 6.03 -6.22 1.84
N SER A 139 5.79 -4.98 1.43
CA SER A 139 6.40 -3.78 2.00
C SER A 139 6.09 -3.64 3.50
N LEU A 140 7.02 -3.01 4.20
CA LEU A 140 6.85 -2.58 5.60
C LEU A 140 5.97 -1.34 5.71
N GLU A 141 5.89 -0.54 4.65
CA GLU A 141 5.07 0.66 4.61
C GLU A 141 3.60 0.28 4.46
N ALA A 142 2.76 0.87 5.32
CA ALA A 142 1.34 0.56 5.33
C ALA A 142 0.70 0.95 3.99
N PRO A 143 -0.04 0.04 3.32
CA PRO A 143 -0.78 0.39 2.12
C PRO A 143 -2.05 1.18 2.47
N GLN A 144 -2.48 2.04 1.55
CA GLN A 144 -3.74 2.76 1.59
C GLN A 144 -4.52 2.47 0.31
N VAL A 145 -5.70 1.85 0.45
CA VAL A 145 -6.65 1.69 -0.65
C VAL A 145 -7.37 3.02 -0.85
N LEU A 146 -7.29 3.55 -2.07
CA LEU A 146 -7.93 4.80 -2.48
C LEU A 146 -9.39 4.55 -2.86
N ARG A 147 -10.17 5.63 -2.98
CA ARG A 147 -11.60 5.57 -3.36
C ARG A 147 -11.84 4.90 -4.72
N CYS A 148 -10.90 5.02 -5.64
CA CYS A 148 -10.92 4.36 -6.94
C CYS A 148 -10.53 2.86 -6.90
N GLY A 149 -10.17 2.33 -5.72
CA GLY A 149 -9.71 0.95 -5.52
C GLY A 149 -8.22 0.73 -5.77
N HIS A 150 -7.52 1.69 -6.36
CA HIS A 150 -6.05 1.63 -6.45
C HIS A 150 -5.39 1.74 -5.09
N THR A 151 -4.22 1.15 -4.92
CA THR A 151 -3.49 1.14 -3.66
C THR A 151 -2.15 1.85 -3.81
N ILE A 152 -1.77 2.66 -2.82
CA ILE A 152 -0.46 3.32 -2.71
C ILE A 152 0.01 3.25 -1.24
N HIS A 153 1.30 3.47 -0.94
CA HIS A 153 1.73 3.56 0.45
C HIS A 153 1.11 4.77 1.15
N ARG A 154 0.70 4.62 2.41
CA ARG A 154 0.11 5.69 3.22
C ARG A 154 1.02 6.90 3.34
N LYS A 155 2.31 6.70 3.64
CA LYS A 155 3.30 7.80 3.69
C LYS A 155 3.45 8.49 2.33
N CYS A 156 3.40 7.73 1.23
CA CYS A 156 3.45 8.31 -0.11
C CYS A 156 2.20 9.14 -0.40
N LEU A 157 1.00 8.67 0.00
CA LEU A 157 -0.24 9.45 -0.13
C LEU A 157 -0.16 10.74 0.70
N GLU A 158 0.28 10.66 1.95
CA GLU A 158 0.43 11.81 2.85
C GLU A 158 1.37 12.85 2.24
N SER A 159 2.56 12.42 1.77
CA SER A 159 3.53 13.30 1.11
C SER A 159 2.97 13.90 -0.19
N TYR A 160 2.35 13.07 -1.04
CA TYR A 160 1.73 13.53 -2.28
C TYR A 160 0.64 14.58 -2.02
N SER A 161 -0.20 14.36 -1.01
CA SER A 161 -1.27 15.27 -0.61
C SER A 161 -0.73 16.58 -0.03
N ALA A 162 0.34 16.52 0.76
CA ALA A 162 1.01 17.70 1.31
C ALA A 162 1.59 18.61 0.22
N HIS A 163 1.92 18.07 -0.95
CA HIS A 163 2.40 18.82 -2.12
C HIS A 163 1.28 19.17 -3.12
N GLY A 164 0.02 19.16 -2.67
CA GLY A 164 -1.13 19.57 -3.48
C GLY A 164 -1.72 18.46 -4.38
N GLY A 165 -1.21 17.24 -4.27
CA GLY A 165 -1.75 16.09 -4.99
C GLY A 165 -3.08 15.60 -4.41
N TYR A 166 -4.18 15.73 -5.14
CA TYR A 166 -5.50 15.27 -4.69
C TYR A 166 -6.13 14.21 -5.60
N THR A 167 -5.43 13.79 -6.66
CA THR A 167 -5.91 12.80 -7.62
C THR A 167 -5.08 11.52 -7.57
N CYS A 168 -5.70 10.40 -7.95
CA CYS A 168 -4.99 9.13 -8.01
C CYS A 168 -3.95 9.20 -9.14
N PRO A 169 -2.65 8.94 -8.90
CA PRO A 169 -1.62 8.97 -9.95
C PRO A 169 -1.84 7.95 -11.08
N LEU A 170 -2.77 7.00 -10.90
CA LEU A 170 -3.04 5.91 -11.83
C LEU A 170 -4.27 6.15 -12.71
N CYS A 171 -5.28 6.87 -12.20
CA CYS A 171 -6.55 7.08 -12.92
C CYS A 171 -7.10 8.50 -12.85
N ASN A 172 -6.43 9.42 -12.16
CA ASN A 172 -6.84 10.81 -11.92
C ASN A 172 -8.13 11.02 -11.12
N GLN A 173 -8.79 9.98 -10.63
CA GLN A 173 -9.93 10.13 -9.71
C GLN A 173 -9.51 10.76 -8.38
N SER A 174 -10.33 11.64 -7.81
CA SER A 174 -10.06 12.30 -6.53
C SER A 174 -9.86 11.27 -5.40
N VAL A 175 -8.82 11.46 -4.58
CA VAL A 175 -8.47 10.50 -3.51
C VAL A 175 -9.10 10.86 -2.17
N CYS A 176 -9.50 12.11 -1.98
CA CYS A 176 -10.16 12.64 -0.79
C CYS A 176 -11.51 13.28 -1.14
N ASP A 177 -12.25 13.71 -0.11
CA ASP A 177 -13.48 14.45 -0.32
C ASP A 177 -13.18 15.89 -0.74
N MET A 178 -13.63 16.26 -1.94
CA MET A 178 -13.37 17.56 -2.56
C MET A 178 -14.58 18.50 -2.50
N GLN A 179 -15.68 18.13 -1.82
CA GLN A 179 -16.90 18.94 -1.77
C GLN A 179 -16.66 20.39 -1.36
N ALA A 180 -15.82 20.63 -0.34
CA ALA A 180 -15.49 21.98 0.12
C ALA A 180 -14.74 22.79 -0.96
N ALA A 181 -13.78 22.16 -1.64
CA ALA A 181 -13.03 22.79 -2.73
C ALA A 181 -13.93 23.11 -3.94
N TRP A 182 -14.85 22.19 -4.29
CA TRP A 182 -15.82 22.41 -5.36
C TRP A 182 -16.83 23.50 -5.04
N SER A 183 -17.27 23.58 -3.78
CA SER A 183 -18.16 24.65 -3.31
C SER A 183 -17.48 26.01 -3.36
N TYR A 184 -16.17 26.07 -3.08
CA TYR A 184 -15.38 27.28 -3.23
C TYR A 184 -15.27 27.70 -4.71
N LEU A 185 -14.97 26.77 -5.62
CA LEU A 185 -14.96 27.06 -7.06
C LEU A 185 -16.31 27.52 -7.60
N ASP A 186 -17.41 26.95 -7.11
CA ASP A 186 -18.76 27.39 -7.47
C ASP A 186 -18.98 28.88 -7.16
N GLU A 187 -18.49 29.36 -6.02
CA GLU A 187 -18.64 30.76 -5.63
C GLU A 187 -17.73 31.69 -6.44
N GLU A 188 -16.47 31.31 -6.65
CA GLU A 188 -15.53 32.08 -7.47
C GLU A 188 -16.04 32.23 -8.92
N ILE A 189 -16.62 31.16 -9.49
CA ILE A 189 -17.24 31.17 -10.82
C ILE A 189 -18.45 32.11 -10.85
N ARG A 190 -19.28 32.10 -9.80
CA ARG A 190 -20.44 33.02 -9.70
C ARG A 190 -20.00 34.48 -9.66
N GLN A 191 -18.90 34.78 -8.97
CA GLN A 191 -18.36 36.13 -8.81
C GLN A 191 -17.57 36.62 -10.03
N THR A 192 -17.18 35.73 -10.94
CA THR A 192 -16.31 36.05 -12.08
C THR A 192 -16.97 35.69 -13.42
N PRO A 193 -18.07 36.35 -13.83
CA PRO A 193 -18.81 35.98 -15.03
C PRO A 193 -17.93 36.02 -16.29
N MET A 194 -18.12 35.05 -17.18
CA MET A 194 -17.38 34.99 -18.45
C MET A 194 -17.77 36.14 -19.39
N PRO A 195 -16.84 36.60 -20.25
CA PRO A 195 -17.15 37.58 -21.29
C PRO A 195 -18.26 37.10 -22.24
N GLU A 196 -18.96 38.04 -22.87
CA GLU A 196 -20.11 37.77 -23.75
C GLU A 196 -19.81 36.74 -24.84
N ASP A 197 -18.62 36.81 -25.45
CA ASP A 197 -18.19 35.87 -26.50
C ASP A 197 -18.16 34.40 -26.03
N TYR A 198 -18.03 34.17 -24.72
CA TYR A 198 -17.83 32.85 -24.14
C TYR A 198 -19.00 32.35 -23.28
N VAL A 199 -19.94 33.22 -22.91
CA VAL A 199 -21.01 32.91 -21.93
C VAL A 199 -21.90 31.74 -22.33
N HIS A 200 -22.12 31.53 -23.63
CA HIS A 200 -22.91 30.42 -24.17
C HIS A 200 -22.06 29.25 -24.70
N THR A 201 -20.73 29.34 -24.55
CA THR A 201 -19.82 28.27 -24.98
C THR A 201 -19.97 27.07 -24.06
N ARG A 202 -20.23 25.90 -24.63
CA ARG A 202 -20.21 24.62 -23.93
C ARG A 202 -19.06 23.76 -24.45
N VAL A 203 -18.45 23.00 -23.55
CA VAL A 203 -17.30 22.15 -23.86
C VAL A 203 -17.63 20.72 -23.47
N ALA A 204 -17.33 19.77 -24.35
CA ALA A 204 -17.43 18.35 -24.05
C ALA A 204 -16.38 17.97 -23.00
N ILE A 205 -16.79 17.25 -21.97
CA ILE A 205 -15.95 16.83 -20.85
C ILE A 205 -16.08 15.34 -20.56
N LEU A 206 -15.02 14.79 -19.99
CA LEU A 206 -15.02 13.53 -19.25
C LEU A 206 -14.71 13.84 -17.78
N CYS A 207 -15.56 13.39 -16.87
CA CYS A 207 -15.31 13.53 -15.44
C CYS A 207 -14.41 12.39 -14.92
N ASN A 208 -13.32 12.71 -14.24
CA ASN A 208 -12.43 11.70 -13.65
C ASN A 208 -13.02 11.08 -12.37
N ASP A 209 -14.05 11.68 -11.77
CA ASP A 209 -14.64 11.19 -10.52
C ASP A 209 -15.82 10.24 -10.71
N CYS A 210 -16.70 10.50 -11.69
CA CYS A 210 -17.82 9.63 -12.01
C CYS A 210 -17.69 8.90 -13.36
N HIS A 211 -16.65 9.18 -14.14
CA HIS A 211 -16.38 8.61 -15.47
C HIS A 211 -17.44 8.89 -16.54
N GLU A 212 -18.43 9.75 -16.24
CA GLU A 212 -19.44 10.16 -17.21
C GLU A 212 -18.88 11.17 -18.22
N LYS A 213 -19.34 11.03 -19.47
CA LYS A 213 -19.16 12.04 -20.52
C LYS A 213 -20.32 13.03 -20.45
N GLY A 214 -20.04 14.30 -20.73
CA GLY A 214 -21.08 15.32 -20.75
C GLY A 214 -20.61 16.61 -21.38
N HIS A 215 -21.35 17.68 -21.15
CA HIS A 215 -20.97 19.03 -21.56
C HIS A 215 -21.05 19.96 -20.36
N SER A 216 -20.04 20.80 -20.14
CA SER A 216 -20.05 21.87 -19.14
C SER A 216 -20.15 23.22 -19.83
N ALA A 217 -20.77 24.20 -19.17
CA ALA A 217 -20.53 25.60 -19.50
C ALA A 217 -19.03 25.89 -19.39
N PHE A 218 -18.47 26.63 -20.35
CA PHE A 218 -17.07 27.01 -20.32
C PHE A 218 -16.83 28.08 -19.26
N HIS A 219 -15.87 27.84 -18.37
CA HIS A 219 -15.34 28.84 -17.45
C HIS A 219 -13.83 28.69 -17.34
N ALA A 220 -13.09 29.81 -17.23
CA ALA A 220 -11.64 29.78 -17.14
C ALA A 220 -11.12 29.07 -15.88
N LEU A 221 -11.86 29.16 -14.78
CA LEU A 221 -11.50 28.54 -13.48
C LEU A 221 -11.76 27.03 -13.40
N GLY A 222 -12.66 26.47 -14.21
CA GLY A 222 -12.99 25.05 -14.12
C GLY A 222 -14.22 24.65 -14.93
N LEU A 223 -14.32 23.36 -15.21
CA LEU A 223 -15.45 22.76 -15.94
C LEU A 223 -16.19 21.81 -14.99
N LYS A 224 -17.43 22.15 -14.64
CA LYS A 224 -18.23 21.40 -13.68
C LYS A 224 -18.89 20.20 -14.35
N CYS A 225 -18.76 19.03 -13.76
CA CYS A 225 -19.57 17.89 -14.12
C CYS A 225 -21.01 18.08 -13.59
N GLU A 226 -22.00 18.13 -14.49
CA GLU A 226 -23.41 18.26 -14.09
C GLU A 226 -23.93 17.01 -13.34
N SER A 227 -23.34 15.83 -13.58
CA SER A 227 -23.79 14.57 -12.96
C SER A 227 -23.39 14.41 -11.49
N CYS A 228 -22.18 14.85 -11.11
CA CYS A 228 -21.65 14.66 -9.75
C CYS A 228 -21.17 15.95 -9.07
N GLY A 229 -21.20 17.09 -9.78
CA GLY A 229 -20.76 18.39 -9.26
C GLY A 229 -19.25 18.58 -9.18
N SER A 230 -18.44 17.57 -9.55
CA SER A 230 -16.97 17.67 -9.50
C SER A 230 -16.41 18.57 -10.58
N TYR A 231 -15.33 19.29 -10.24
CA TYR A 231 -14.49 20.03 -11.20
C TYR A 231 -13.27 19.24 -11.67
N ASN A 232 -13.06 18.01 -11.18
CA ASN A 232 -12.03 17.11 -11.66
C ASN A 232 -12.44 16.51 -13.02
N THR A 233 -12.39 17.35 -14.05
CA THR A 233 -12.82 17.01 -15.40
C THR A 233 -11.71 17.36 -16.40
N ARG A 234 -11.75 16.72 -17.56
CA ARG A 234 -10.89 17.05 -18.71
C ARG A 234 -11.75 17.22 -19.95
N ARG A 235 -11.26 18.00 -20.92
CA ARG A 235 -11.91 18.09 -22.24
C ARG A 235 -11.89 16.71 -22.90
N ALA A 236 -13.04 16.30 -23.43
CA ALA A 236 -13.22 15.03 -24.12
C ALA A 236 -12.72 15.08 -25.56
#